data_AF-A0A7C2TLK5-F1
#
_entry.id   AF-A0A7C2TLK5-F1
#
_cell.length_a   1.000
_cell.length_b   1.000
_cell.length_c   1.000
_cell.angle_alpha   90.00
_cell.angle_beta   90.00
_cell.angle_gamma   90.00
#
_symmetry.space_group_name_H-M   'P 1'
#
loop_
_entity.id
_entity.type
_entity.pdbx_description
1 polymer ?
#
loop_
_entity_poly.entity_id
_entity_poly.type
_entity_poly.pdbx_seq_one_letter_code
_entity_poly.pdbx_strand_id
1 'polypeptide(L)'
;MNLNIDVRTIGSVDVWRCGVCKKIFCEEKQLGIEAITEIVGMPPIYENEKWAVTVCKLQKGKDKWKLVKLKENSNINHECLDEHVIPLNVKNFKVEDDKHWSFLIDDNVNKAVEI
;
A
#
# COMPACT_ATOMS: atom_id res chain seq x y z
N MET A 1 5.29 -9.58 -3.31
CA MET A 1 3.91 -9.97 -2.98
C MET A 1 3.04 -9.58 -4.15
N ASN A 2 2.25 -10.50 -4.69
CA ASN A 2 1.42 -10.21 -5.86
C ASN A 2 0.03 -9.78 -5.43
N LEU A 3 -0.57 -8.86 -6.17
CA LEU A 3 -1.93 -8.40 -5.99
C LEU A 3 -2.76 -8.81 -7.19
N ASN A 4 -3.86 -9.49 -6.92
CA ASN A 4 -4.69 -10.12 -7.93
C ASN A 4 -6.14 -9.61 -7.87
N ILE A 5 -6.75 -9.54 -9.06
CA ILE A 5 -8.20 -9.40 -9.26
C ILE A 5 -8.64 -10.48 -10.23
N ASP A 6 -9.63 -11.27 -9.83
CA ASP A 6 -10.14 -12.41 -10.59
C ASP A 6 -9.02 -13.34 -11.06
N VAL A 7 -8.10 -13.69 -10.13
CA VAL A 7 -6.92 -14.56 -10.37
C VAL A 7 -5.84 -13.91 -11.26
N ARG A 8 -6.07 -12.73 -11.83
CA ARG A 8 -5.09 -12.01 -12.65
C ARG A 8 -4.27 -11.07 -11.79
N THR A 9 -2.94 -11.15 -11.92
CA THR A 9 -2.05 -10.19 -11.26
C THR A 9 -2.17 -8.81 -11.92
N ILE A 10 -2.57 -7.83 -11.12
CA ILE A 10 -2.71 -6.43 -11.53
C ILE A 10 -1.51 -5.58 -11.12
N GLY A 11 -0.69 -6.09 -10.20
CA GLY A 11 0.50 -5.42 -9.70
C GLY A 11 1.19 -6.24 -8.62
N SER A 12 2.28 -5.70 -8.09
CA SER A 12 3.03 -6.35 -7.03
C SER A 12 3.69 -5.31 -6.12
N VAL A 13 4.00 -5.75 -4.91
CA VAL A 13 4.83 -5.01 -3.96
C VAL A 13 6.13 -5.79 -3.80
N ASP A 14 7.24 -5.16 -4.17
CA ASP A 14 8.56 -5.66 -3.85
C ASP A 14 8.87 -5.36 -2.38
N VAL A 15 9.42 -6.34 -1.68
CA VAL A 15 9.67 -6.26 -0.24
C VAL A 15 11.12 -6.62 0.02
N TRP A 16 11.89 -5.69 0.59
CA TRP A 16 13.25 -5.92 1.03
C TRP A 16 13.34 -5.80 2.54
N ARG A 17 14.21 -6.63 3.13
CA ARG A 17 14.55 -6.55 4.55
C ARG A 17 16.03 -6.31 4.70
N CYS A 18 16.41 -5.26 5.43
CA CYS A 18 17.82 -5.00 5.72
C CYS A 18 18.41 -6.16 6.55
N GLY A 19 19.53 -6.73 6.09
CA GLY A 19 20.23 -7.80 6.82
C GLY A 19 20.75 -7.36 8.20
N VAL A 20 21.05 -6.07 8.37
CA VAL A 20 21.62 -5.49 9.59
C VAL A 20 20.53 -5.01 10.54
N CYS A 21 19.79 -3.96 10.17
CA CYS A 21 18.80 -3.33 11.06
C CYS A 21 17.41 -3.98 11.03
N LYS A 22 17.21 -4.99 10.18
CA LYS A 22 15.94 -5.74 10.01
C LYS A 22 14.72 -4.93 9.58
N LYS A 23 14.87 -3.63 9.28
CA LYS A 23 13.82 -2.77 8.70
C LYS A 23 13.36 -3.30 7.36
N ILE A 24 12.08 -3.08 7.07
CA ILE A 24 11.41 -3.49 5.84
C ILE A 24 11.20 -2.27 4.96
N PHE A 25 11.45 -2.46 3.67
CA PHE A 25 11.28 -1.47 2.62
C PHE A 25 10.37 -2.07 1.56
N CYS A 26 9.47 -1.24 1.04
CA CYS A 26 8.50 -1.67 0.04
C CYS A 26 8.51 -0.71 -1.15
N GLU A 27 8.31 -1.27 -2.33
CA GLU A 27 8.12 -0.50 -3.55
C GLU A 27 6.95 -1.08 -4.33
N GLU A 28 6.13 -0.19 -4.86
CA GLU A 28 5.01 -0.52 -5.72
C GLU A 28 5.50 -0.80 -7.15
N LYS A 29 5.02 -1.90 -7.73
CA LYS A 29 5.28 -2.27 -9.13
C LYS A 29 3.96 -2.47 -9.85
N GLN A 30 3.61 -1.54 -10.72
CA GLN A 30 2.47 -1.63 -11.63
C GLN A 30 2.90 -1.31 -13.06
N LEU A 31 2.19 -1.88 -14.04
CA LEU A 31 2.37 -1.53 -15.44
C LEU A 31 1.68 -0.18 -15.76
N GLY A 32 2.42 0.73 -16.39
CA GLY A 32 1.90 2.04 -16.79
C GLY A 32 1.78 3.04 -15.64
N ILE A 33 2.63 2.94 -14.61
CA ILE A 33 2.96 4.07 -13.74
C ILE A 33 3.94 4.94 -14.51
N GLU A 34 3.50 6.14 -14.88
CA GLU A 34 4.36 7.18 -15.48
C GLU A 34 4.90 8.14 -14.41
N ALA A 35 4.31 8.11 -13.21
CA ALA A 35 4.74 8.91 -12.07
C ALA A 35 6.06 8.38 -11.52
N ILE A 36 7.10 9.20 -11.59
CA ILE A 36 8.38 8.93 -10.95
C ILE A 36 8.28 9.46 -9.52
N THR A 37 8.52 8.59 -8.53
CA THR A 37 8.63 9.02 -7.13
C THR A 37 9.80 9.99 -6.97
N GLU A 38 9.60 11.07 -6.23
CA GLU A 38 10.68 11.99 -5.86
C GLU A 38 11.71 11.33 -4.93
N ILE A 39 11.32 10.24 -4.27
CA ILE A 39 12.16 9.51 -3.32
C ILE A 39 12.93 8.43 -4.06
N VAL A 40 14.21 8.69 -4.33
CA VAL A 40 15.14 7.72 -4.90
C VAL A 40 15.62 6.74 -3.82
N GLY A 41 15.58 5.44 -4.12
CA GLY A 41 16.14 4.39 -3.29
C GLY A 41 15.11 3.69 -2.40
N MET A 42 15.48 3.38 -1.15
CA MET A 42 14.67 2.59 -0.22
C MET A 42 13.96 3.52 0.78
N PRO A 43 12.67 3.86 0.57
CA PRO A 43 11.95 4.79 1.44
C PRO A 43 11.87 4.24 2.88
N PRO A 44 12.40 4.95 3.90
CA PRO A 44 12.31 4.48 5.27
C PRO A 44 10.90 4.66 5.83
N ILE A 45 10.60 3.88 6.88
CA ILE A 45 9.43 4.07 7.75
C ILE A 45 9.92 4.36 9.18
N TYR A 46 9.12 5.10 9.93
CA TYR A 46 9.34 5.34 11.35
C TYR A 46 8.86 4.15 12.22
N GLU A 47 9.23 4.14 13.50
CA GLU A 47 8.89 3.02 14.41
C GLU A 47 7.38 2.84 14.63
N ASN A 48 6.61 3.93 14.52
CA ASN A 48 5.15 3.93 14.62
C ASN A 48 4.45 3.86 13.26
N GLU A 49 5.16 3.42 12.23
CA GLU A 49 4.65 3.25 10.88
C GLU A 49 4.78 1.81 10.42
N LYS A 50 3.85 1.38 9.57
CA LYS A 50 3.92 0.10 8.87
C LYS A 50 3.61 0.27 7.41
N TRP A 51 4.23 -0.56 6.59
CA TRP A 51 3.85 -0.71 5.19
C TRP A 51 2.53 -1.47 5.08
N ALA A 52 1.62 -0.93 4.28
CA ALA A 52 0.33 -1.53 4.02
C ALA A 52 -0.08 -1.30 2.56
N VAL A 53 -1.01 -2.14 2.10
CA VAL A 53 -1.79 -1.85 0.89
C VAL A 53 -3.13 -1.31 1.32
N THR A 54 -3.54 -0.18 0.76
CA THR A 54 -4.92 0.30 0.80
C THR A 54 -5.65 -0.11 -0.46
N VAL A 55 -6.89 -0.57 -0.31
CA VAL A 55 -7.77 -1.00 -1.40
C VAL A 55 -9.03 -0.13 -1.40
N CYS A 56 -9.32 0.50 -2.53
CA CYS A 56 -10.51 1.31 -2.76
C CYS A 56 -11.57 0.47 -3.49
N LYS A 57 -12.76 0.31 -2.89
CA LYS A 57 -13.88 -0.42 -3.52
C LYS A 57 -14.50 0.33 -4.70
N LEU A 58 -14.20 1.62 -4.85
CA LEU A 58 -14.78 2.47 -5.88
C LEU A 58 -13.97 2.48 -7.18
N GLN A 59 -12.66 2.20 -7.10
CA GLN A 59 -11.75 2.14 -8.24
C GLN A 59 -11.68 0.72 -8.83
N LYS A 60 -11.09 0.59 -10.02
CA LYS A 60 -10.99 -0.68 -10.76
C LYS A 60 -9.59 -0.89 -11.28
N GLY A 61 -9.25 -2.15 -11.55
CA GLY A 61 -7.96 -2.52 -12.16
C GLY A 61 -6.77 -2.08 -11.31
N LYS A 62 -5.76 -1.48 -11.97
CA LYS A 62 -4.52 -1.03 -11.32
C LYS A 62 -4.75 0.06 -10.27
N ASP A 63 -5.74 0.93 -10.50
CA ASP A 63 -6.03 2.05 -9.61
C ASP A 63 -6.78 1.62 -8.35
N LYS A 64 -7.20 0.34 -8.24
CA LYS A 64 -7.95 -0.18 -7.08
C LYS A 64 -7.13 -0.20 -5.79
N TRP A 65 -5.80 -0.06 -5.86
CA TRP A 65 -4.93 -0.20 -4.71
C TRP A 65 -3.74 0.76 -4.77
N LYS A 66 -3.13 0.99 -3.60
CA LYS A 66 -1.92 1.80 -3.48
C LYS A 66 -1.06 1.31 -2.32
N LEU A 67 0.26 1.32 -2.49
CA LEU A 67 1.19 1.11 -1.38
C LEU A 67 1.24 2.38 -0.51
N VAL A 68 1.03 2.21 0.79
CA VAL A 68 1.01 3.33 1.75
C VAL A 68 1.81 3.03 3.01
N LYS A 69 2.19 4.10 3.72
CA LYS A 69 2.70 4.05 5.08
C LYS A 69 1.56 4.38 6.03
N LEU A 70 1.16 3.43 6.87
CA LEU A 70 0.17 3.64 7.91
C LEU A 70 0.87 4.05 9.19
N LYS A 71 0.62 5.28 9.63
CA LYS A 71 1.04 5.75 10.95
C LYS A 71 -0.13 5.56 11.93
N GLU A 72 0.16 5.01 13.10
CA GLU A 72 -0.88 4.74 14.11
C GLU A 72 -1.56 6.04 14.60
N ASN A 73 -2.89 6.00 14.80
CA ASN A 73 -3.72 7.11 15.27
C ASN A 73 -3.55 8.39 14.43
N SER A 74 -3.54 8.23 13.10
CA SER A 74 -3.32 9.34 12.16
C SER A 74 -4.27 9.26 10.97
N ASN A 75 -4.25 10.30 10.13
CA ASN A 75 -4.93 10.29 8.84
C ASN A 75 -3.90 10.13 7.72
N ILE A 76 -4.25 9.33 6.72
CA ILE A 76 -3.51 9.28 5.45
C ILE A 76 -4.31 9.99 4.35
N ASN A 77 -3.61 10.66 3.44
CA ASN A 77 -4.24 11.20 2.25
C ASN A 77 -4.34 10.08 1.20
N HIS A 78 -5.56 9.75 0.81
CA HIS A 78 -5.84 8.73 -0.20
C HIS A 78 -6.50 9.37 -1.41
N GLU A 79 -5.94 9.08 -2.58
CA GLU A 79 -6.46 9.53 -3.86
C GLU A 79 -7.53 8.54 -4.34
N CYS A 80 -8.78 9.02 -4.41
CA CYS A 80 -9.95 8.23 -4.73
C CYS A 80 -10.41 8.48 -6.18
N LEU A 81 -11.68 8.20 -6.48
CA LEU A 81 -12.30 8.50 -7.78
C LEU A 81 -12.08 9.97 -8.19
N ASP A 82 -11.87 10.19 -9.48
CA ASP A 82 -11.69 11.51 -10.09
C ASP A 82 -10.56 12.33 -9.43
N GLU A 83 -9.47 11.68 -9.00
CA GLU A 83 -8.30 12.30 -8.35
C GLU A 83 -8.61 13.05 -7.04
N HIS A 84 -9.80 12.82 -6.46
CA HIS A 84 -10.18 13.47 -5.21
C HIS A 84 -9.39 12.88 -4.05
N VAL A 85 -8.59 13.72 -3.39
CA VAL A 85 -7.85 13.33 -2.19
C VAL A 85 -8.76 13.43 -0.97
N ILE A 86 -9.00 12.29 -0.32
CA ILE A 86 -9.78 12.18 0.92
C ILE A 86 -8.88 11.73 2.08
N PRO A 87 -9.09 12.24 3.30
CA PRO A 87 -8.41 11.73 4.48
C PRO A 87 -9.04 10.40 4.92
N LEU A 88 -8.22 9.36 5.12
CA LEU A 88 -8.63 8.09 5.72
C LEU A 88 -8.05 7.96 7.13
N ASN A 89 -8.91 7.68 8.11
CA ASN A 89 -8.50 7.48 9.50
C ASN A 89 -7.84 6.12 9.68
N VAL A 90 -6.76 6.09 10.46
CA VAL A 90 -5.98 4.90 10.76
C VAL A 90 -6.01 4.61 12.25
N LYS A 91 -6.53 3.43 12.61
CA LYS A 91 -6.54 2.92 13.98
C LYS A 91 -5.99 1.49 14.01
N ASN A 92 -5.10 1.20 14.97
CA ASN A 92 -4.43 -0.11 15.06
C ASN A 92 -3.79 -0.56 13.74
N PHE A 93 -3.14 0.36 13.02
CA PHE A 93 -2.57 0.13 11.67
C PHE A 93 -3.56 -0.40 10.62
N LYS A 94 -4.83 -0.03 10.74
CA LYS A 94 -5.88 -0.35 9.77
C LYS A 94 -6.66 0.90 9.39
N VAL A 95 -7.04 0.99 8.12
CA VAL A 95 -7.96 2.02 7.64
C VAL A 95 -9.37 1.74 8.17
N GLU A 96 -9.96 2.74 8.83
CA GLU A 96 -11.36 2.75 9.27
C GLU A 96 -12.21 3.55 8.28
N ASP A 97 -12.78 2.87 7.28
CA ASP A 97 -13.68 3.46 6.29
C ASP A 97 -14.60 2.38 5.69
N ASP A 98 -15.77 2.79 5.16
CA ASP A 98 -16.74 1.86 4.56
C ASP A 98 -16.33 1.43 3.13
N LYS A 99 -15.68 2.33 2.40
CA LYS A 99 -15.32 2.19 0.98
C LYS A 99 -13.86 1.78 0.79
N HIS A 100 -13.05 1.88 1.82
CA HIS A 100 -11.64 1.52 1.80
C HIS A 100 -11.31 0.51 2.88
N TRP A 101 -10.35 -0.37 2.59
CA TRP A 101 -9.79 -1.26 3.59
C TRP A 101 -8.29 -1.39 3.36
N SER A 102 -7.58 -1.93 4.35
CA SER A 102 -6.14 -2.10 4.26
C SER A 102 -5.68 -3.41 4.88
N PHE A 103 -4.50 -3.85 4.48
CA PHE A 103 -3.79 -4.97 5.09
C PHE A 103 -2.29 -4.70 5.12
N LEU A 104 -1.62 -5.24 6.13
CA LEU A 104 -0.19 -5.04 6.33
C LEU A 104 0.61 -5.93 5.39
N ILE A 105 1.76 -5.39 4.92
CA ILE A 105 2.70 -6.15 4.09
C ILE A 105 3.32 -7.30 4.90
N ASP A 106 3.64 -7.07 6.17
CA ASP A 106 4.30 -8.05 7.05
C ASP A 106 3.52 -9.37 7.13
N ASP A 107 2.19 -9.31 7.12
CA ASP A 107 1.32 -10.47 7.22
C ASP A 107 1.24 -11.27 5.89
N ASN A 108 1.72 -10.69 4.79
CA ASN A 108 1.50 -11.16 3.42
C ASN A 108 2.79 -11.31 2.60
N VAL A 109 3.96 -11.23 3.23
CA VAL A 109 5.25 -11.47 2.56
C VAL A 109 5.26 -12.84 1.87
N ASN A 110 5.74 -12.87 0.63
CA ASN A 110 5.79 -14.06 -0.24
C ASN A 110 4.44 -14.72 -0.54
N LYS A 111 3.32 -14.00 -0.36
CA LYS A 111 1.98 -14.46 -0.76
C LYS A 111 1.48 -13.72 -2.01
N ALA A 112 0.47 -14.31 -2.63
CA ALA A 112 -0.44 -13.60 -3.53
C ALA A 112 -1.71 -13.24 -2.73
N VAL A 113 -2.17 -12.00 -2.87
CA VAL A 113 -3.36 -11.49 -2.17
C VAL A 113 -4.41 -11.11 -3.22
N GLU A 114 -5.62 -11.64 -3.04
CA GLU A 114 -6.79 -11.31 -3.85
C GLU A 114 -7.51 -10.10 -3.23
N ILE A 115 -7.85 -9.09 -4.04
CA ILE A 115 -8.40 -7.80 -3.56
C ILE A 115 -9.66 -7.32 -4.30
#